data_AF-A0A7S1KL58-F1
#
_entry.id   AF-A0A7S1KL58-F1
#
_cell.length_a   1.000
_cell.length_b   1.000
_cell.length_c   1.000
_cell.angle_alpha   90.00
_cell.angle_beta   90.00
_cell.angle_gamma   90.00
#
_symmetry.space_group_name_H-M   'P 1'
#
loop_
_entity.id
_entity.type
_entity.pdbx_description
1 polymer ?
#
loop_
_entity_poly.entity_id
_entity_poly.type
_entity_poly.pdbx_seq_one_letter_code
_entity_poly.pdbx_strand_id
1 'polypeptide(L)'
;PSPLVTVRLRGVPSIKMSSTLVLLCIFCIQWRQGGAITDGEAAQRNTEQVLQALRAIGVDPKRGPPQLRAEDDPKNIPKPSVNLQALRKETPFVYAHPLPGAILVSPLTSIAFRPADKVDRDSIQKKILVRGDVSGNHDGETRLLSDHRTVYFVPDVAFMPGESVSVMVEKGIMTEDGDSLPPSSWSFNMSWRGLDTYRRDAGIKVPESSISEASSPETL
;
A
#
# COMPACT_ATOMS: atom_id res chain seq x y z
N PRO A 1 -46.96 -16.51 19.01
CA PRO A 1 -46.36 -16.69 20.35
C PRO A 1 -45.11 -17.59 20.28
N SER A 2 -43.92 -16.99 20.38
CA SER A 2 -42.65 -17.72 20.35
C SER A 2 -42.49 -18.61 21.60
N PRO A 3 -41.96 -19.83 21.48
CA PRO A 3 -41.77 -20.72 22.63
C PRO A 3 -40.73 -20.13 23.61
N LEU A 4 -41.14 -19.92 24.86
CA LEU A 4 -40.24 -19.53 25.96
C LEU A 4 -39.48 -20.76 26.45
N VAL A 5 -38.16 -20.64 26.56
CA VAL A 5 -37.30 -21.70 27.09
C VAL A 5 -36.97 -21.36 28.54
N THR A 6 -37.13 -22.34 29.44
CA THR A 6 -36.76 -22.19 30.85
C THR A 6 -35.37 -22.74 31.06
N VAL A 7 -34.42 -21.89 31.44
CA VAL A 7 -33.04 -22.30 31.72
C VAL A 7 -32.86 -22.40 33.23
N ARG A 8 -32.35 -23.53 33.72
CA ARG A 8 -31.96 -23.73 35.12
C ARG A 8 -30.45 -23.83 35.24
N LEU A 9 -29.84 -22.81 35.83
CA LEU A 9 -28.45 -22.85 36.27
C LEU A 9 -28.39 -23.27 37.74
N ARG A 10 -27.35 -24.04 38.11
CA ARG A 10 -27.17 -24.54 39.48
C ARG A 10 -27.02 -23.36 40.44
N GLY A 11 -27.91 -23.25 41.43
CA GLY A 11 -27.85 -22.22 42.47
C GLY A 11 -28.54 -20.89 42.15
N VAL A 12 -29.28 -20.78 41.04
CA VAL A 12 -29.99 -19.53 40.65
C VAL A 12 -31.49 -19.81 40.40
N PRO A 13 -32.42 -18.94 40.84
CA PRO A 13 -33.84 -19.09 40.51
C PRO A 13 -34.08 -19.08 38.99
N SER A 14 -35.09 -19.85 38.54
CA SER A 14 -35.32 -20.11 37.12
C SER A 14 -35.79 -18.84 36.38
N ILE A 15 -35.10 -18.46 35.31
CA ILE A 15 -35.44 -17.30 34.46
C ILE A 15 -36.03 -17.81 33.14
N LYS A 16 -37.15 -17.20 32.70
CA LYS A 16 -37.77 -17.48 31.41
C LYS A 16 -37.23 -16.50 30.37
N MET A 17 -36.57 -17.00 29.33
CA MET A 17 -36.03 -16.19 28.24
C MET A 17 -36.60 -16.63 26.89
N SER A 18 -36.68 -15.69 25.95
CA SER A 18 -36.97 -15.99 24.54
C SER A 18 -35.86 -16.85 23.93
N SER A 19 -36.20 -17.81 23.06
CA SER A 19 -35.21 -18.72 22.46
C SER A 19 -34.09 -17.99 21.69
N THR A 20 -34.41 -16.82 21.11
CA THR A 20 -33.44 -15.94 20.45
C THR A 20 -32.38 -15.37 21.42
N LEU A 21 -32.77 -15.07 22.65
CA LEU A 21 -31.84 -14.56 23.66
C LEU A 21 -30.93 -15.66 24.21
N VAL A 22 -31.45 -16.89 24.30
CA VAL A 22 -30.65 -18.06 24.73
C VAL A 22 -29.56 -18.37 23.71
N LEU A 23 -29.88 -18.33 22.41
CA LEU A 23 -28.89 -18.47 21.34
C LEU A 23 -27.83 -17.37 21.38
N LEU A 24 -28.23 -16.10 21.60
CA LEU A 24 -27.29 -15.00 21.75
C LEU A 24 -26.36 -15.19 22.96
N CYS A 25 -26.90 -15.60 24.11
CA CYS A 25 -26.10 -15.87 25.30
C CYS A 25 -25.13 -17.05 25.11
N ILE A 26 -25.54 -18.14 24.45
CA ILE A 26 -24.66 -19.27 24.13
C ILE A 26 -23.54 -18.80 23.18
N PHE A 27 -23.87 -17.98 22.17
CA PHE A 27 -22.89 -17.42 21.25
C PHE A 27 -21.89 -16.49 21.97
N CYS A 28 -22.36 -15.62 22.87
CA CYS A 28 -21.50 -14.76 23.68
C CYS A 28 -20.61 -15.55 24.65
N ILE A 29 -21.11 -16.64 25.24
CA ILE A 29 -20.31 -17.50 26.14
C ILE A 29 -19.26 -18.27 25.34
N GLN A 30 -19.61 -18.79 24.16
CA GLN A 30 -18.64 -19.45 23.27
C GLN A 30 -17.59 -18.48 22.72
N TRP A 31 -17.96 -17.24 22.42
CA TRP A 31 -17.01 -16.23 21.94
C TRP A 31 -16.07 -15.74 23.04
N ARG A 32 -16.52 -15.73 24.31
CA ARG A 32 -15.71 -15.37 25.48
C ARG A 32 -14.78 -16.50 25.96
N GLN A 33 -14.98 -17.74 25.50
CA GLN A 33 -14.08 -18.87 25.78
C GLN A 33 -13.01 -19.08 24.70
N GLY A 34 -12.95 -18.23 23.66
CA GLY A 34 -11.78 -18.17 22.80
C GLY A 34 -10.60 -17.61 23.60
N GLY A 35 -9.74 -18.49 24.11
CA GLY A 35 -8.46 -18.09 24.68
C GLY A 35 -7.72 -17.17 23.70
N ALA A 36 -7.04 -16.16 24.22
CA ALA A 36 -6.21 -15.28 23.40
C ALA A 36 -5.27 -16.15 22.56
N ILE A 37 -5.38 -16.04 21.23
CA ILE A 37 -4.51 -16.76 20.31
C ILE A 37 -3.07 -16.35 20.67
N THR A 38 -2.25 -17.32 20.99
CA THR A 38 -0.84 -17.07 21.28
C THR A 38 -0.12 -16.65 20.00
N ASP A 39 0.98 -15.88 20.10
CA ASP A 39 1.77 -15.48 18.93
C ASP A 39 2.23 -16.69 18.10
N GLY A 40 2.48 -17.83 18.74
CA GLY A 40 2.82 -19.09 18.08
C GLY A 40 1.67 -19.65 17.23
N GLU A 41 0.44 -19.64 17.75
CA GLU A 41 -0.74 -20.07 17.00
C GLU A 41 -1.06 -19.10 15.85
N ALA A 42 -0.86 -17.79 16.04
CA ALA A 42 -1.02 -16.80 14.99
C ALA A 42 0.01 -17.00 13.85
N ALA A 43 1.28 -17.23 14.20
CA ALA A 43 2.33 -17.54 13.23
C ALA A 43 2.06 -18.84 12.46
N GLN A 44 1.56 -19.87 13.15
CA GLN A 44 1.19 -21.14 12.51
C GLN A 44 0.03 -20.96 11.52
N ARG A 45 -1.03 -20.23 11.89
CA ARG A 45 -2.17 -19.95 10.99
C ARG A 45 -1.75 -19.15 9.76
N ASN A 46 -0.89 -18.15 9.94
CA ASN A 46 -0.35 -17.38 8.81
C ASN A 46 0.47 -18.29 7.87
N THR A 47 1.28 -19.18 8.44
CA THR A 47 2.07 -20.16 7.68
C THR A 47 1.16 -21.11 6.90
N GLU A 48 0.11 -21.64 7.53
CA GLU A 48 -0.87 -22.52 6.88
C GLU A 48 -1.63 -21.81 5.76
N GLN A 49 -2.03 -20.55 5.97
CA GLN A 49 -2.70 -19.74 4.94
C GLN A 49 -1.80 -19.52 3.71
N VAL A 50 -0.52 -19.21 3.93
CA VAL A 50 0.46 -19.06 2.84
C VAL A 50 0.62 -20.39 2.08
N LEU A 51 0.81 -21.50 2.80
CA LEU A 51 0.94 -22.82 2.18
C LEU A 51 -0.32 -23.22 1.40
N GLN A 52 -1.51 -22.89 1.91
CA GLN A 52 -2.77 -23.16 1.23
C GLN A 52 -2.89 -22.33 -0.06
N ALA A 53 -2.52 -21.04 -0.02
CA ALA A 53 -2.48 -20.18 -1.20
C ALA A 53 -1.49 -20.69 -2.26
N LEU A 54 -0.29 -21.13 -1.84
CA LEU A 54 0.72 -21.71 -2.73
C LEU A 54 0.20 -22.99 -3.41
N ARG A 55 -0.47 -23.88 -2.66
CA ARG A 55 -1.09 -25.08 -3.25
C ARG A 55 -2.19 -24.72 -4.25
N ALA A 56 -2.99 -23.68 -3.99
CA ALA A 56 -4.05 -23.23 -4.89
C ALA A 56 -3.52 -22.73 -6.23
N ILE A 57 -2.29 -22.19 -6.28
CA ILE A 57 -1.60 -21.79 -7.53
C ILE A 57 -0.73 -22.92 -8.12
N GLY A 58 -0.83 -24.15 -7.61
CA GLY A 58 -0.10 -25.31 -8.12
C GLY A 58 1.38 -25.37 -7.72
N VAL A 59 1.79 -24.57 -6.72
CA VAL A 59 3.16 -24.60 -6.18
C VAL A 59 3.25 -25.67 -5.10
N ASP A 60 4.05 -26.71 -5.36
CA ASP A 60 4.36 -27.77 -4.41
C ASP A 60 5.57 -27.37 -3.54
N PRO A 61 5.41 -27.15 -2.22
CA PRO A 61 6.50 -26.76 -1.34
C PRO A 61 7.56 -27.86 -1.15
N LYS A 62 7.28 -29.11 -1.54
CA LYS A 62 8.24 -30.23 -1.48
C LYS A 62 9.07 -30.38 -2.75
N ARG A 63 8.76 -29.66 -3.84
CA ARG A 63 9.42 -29.79 -5.15
C ARG A 63 10.85 -29.26 -5.20
N GLY A 64 11.45 -28.90 -4.07
CA GLY A 64 12.70 -28.14 -4.02
C GLY A 64 12.47 -26.66 -4.38
N PRO A 65 13.51 -25.82 -4.34
CA PRO A 65 13.39 -24.45 -4.82
C PRO A 65 12.88 -24.48 -6.28
N PRO A 66 12.02 -23.52 -6.68
CA PRO A 66 11.65 -23.40 -8.08
C PRO A 66 12.93 -23.37 -8.90
N GLN A 67 13.04 -24.25 -9.90
CA GLN A 67 14.15 -24.14 -10.84
C GLN A 67 14.14 -22.72 -11.38
N LEU A 68 15.28 -22.02 -11.23
CA LEU A 68 15.48 -20.73 -11.89
C LEU A 68 15.15 -20.95 -13.36
N ARG A 69 14.27 -20.10 -13.90
CA ARG A 69 13.68 -20.30 -15.23
C ARG A 69 14.81 -20.48 -16.25
N ALA A 70 14.71 -21.48 -17.11
CA ALA A 70 15.58 -21.55 -18.28
C ALA A 70 15.34 -20.29 -19.11
N GLU A 71 16.38 -19.49 -19.34
CA GLU A 71 16.25 -18.18 -20.00
C GLU A 71 15.73 -18.29 -21.44
N ASP A 72 15.86 -19.47 -22.05
CA ASP A 72 15.58 -19.70 -23.46
C ASP A 72 14.22 -20.36 -23.75
N ASP A 73 13.30 -20.50 -22.78
CA ASP A 73 11.96 -21.04 -23.05
C ASP A 73 11.01 -19.94 -23.57
N PRO A 74 10.67 -19.91 -24.88
CA PRO A 74 9.78 -18.89 -25.45
C PRO A 74 8.35 -18.92 -24.87
N LYS A 75 7.95 -20.00 -24.19
CA LYS A 75 6.66 -20.08 -23.49
C LYS A 75 6.68 -19.40 -22.12
N ASN A 76 7.86 -18.98 -21.64
CA ASN A 76 8.08 -18.50 -20.28
C ASN A 76 8.53 -17.04 -20.22
N ILE A 77 8.11 -16.23 -21.20
CA ILE A 77 8.31 -14.77 -21.17
C ILE A 77 7.45 -14.21 -20.03
N PRO A 78 8.04 -13.56 -19.00
CA PRO A 78 7.29 -13.03 -17.87
C PRO A 78 6.31 -11.96 -18.36
N LYS A 79 5.02 -12.18 -18.10
CA LYS A 79 4.00 -11.18 -18.38
C LYS A 79 4.21 -9.99 -17.44
N PRO A 80 4.27 -8.75 -17.96
CA PRO A 80 4.38 -7.57 -17.12
C PRO A 80 3.16 -7.48 -16.17
N SER A 81 3.34 -6.89 -14.99
CA SER A 81 2.23 -6.66 -14.06
C SER A 81 1.19 -5.73 -14.68
N VAL A 82 -0.06 -5.81 -14.20
CA VAL A 82 -1.16 -4.95 -14.67
C VAL A 82 -0.79 -3.47 -14.56
N ASN A 83 -0.15 -3.06 -13.45
CA ASN A 83 0.25 -1.67 -13.23
C ASN A 83 1.36 -1.22 -14.19
N LEU A 84 2.29 -2.10 -14.54
CA LEU A 84 3.33 -1.79 -15.54
C LEU A 84 2.74 -1.71 -16.95
N GLN A 85 1.74 -2.54 -17.26
CA GLN A 85 0.99 -2.42 -18.51
C GLN A 85 0.22 -1.11 -18.58
N ALA A 86 -0.44 -0.71 -17.50
CA ALA A 86 -1.15 0.57 -17.41
C ALA A 86 -0.19 1.75 -17.63
N LEU A 87 0.96 1.75 -16.95
CA LEU A 87 1.99 2.79 -17.13
C LEU A 87 2.39 2.93 -18.61
N ARG A 88 2.73 1.82 -19.27
CA ARG A 88 3.18 1.82 -20.67
C ARG A 88 2.08 2.19 -21.66
N LYS A 89 0.81 2.02 -21.28
CA LYS A 89 -0.34 2.37 -22.10
C LYS A 89 -0.66 3.86 -22.00
N GLU A 90 -0.47 4.45 -20.82
CA GLU A 90 -0.92 5.81 -20.50
C GLU A 90 0.21 6.85 -20.55
N THR A 91 1.47 6.42 -20.57
CA THR A 91 2.64 7.29 -20.49
C THR A 91 3.76 6.80 -21.40
N PRO A 92 4.74 7.65 -21.78
CA PRO A 92 5.93 7.24 -22.53
C PRO A 92 6.98 6.55 -21.65
N PHE A 93 6.66 6.23 -20.39
CA PHE A 93 7.64 5.76 -19.42
C PHE A 93 7.77 4.23 -19.41
N VAL A 94 9.02 3.76 -19.39
CA VAL A 94 9.35 2.34 -19.24
C VAL A 94 9.37 1.91 -17.77
N TYR A 95 9.49 2.89 -16.86
CA TYR A 95 9.49 2.71 -15.41
C TYR A 95 8.90 3.95 -14.71
N ALA A 96 8.17 3.71 -13.63
CA ALA A 96 7.72 4.73 -12.71
C ALA A 96 7.73 4.18 -11.27
N HIS A 97 7.99 5.06 -10.32
CA HIS A 97 7.89 4.80 -8.90
C HIS A 97 7.19 5.98 -8.22
N PRO A 98 6.11 5.73 -7.46
CA PRO A 98 5.32 4.50 -7.46
C PRO A 98 4.66 4.21 -8.82
N LEU A 99 4.27 2.95 -9.06
CA LEU A 99 3.52 2.58 -10.25
C LEU A 99 2.07 3.11 -10.17
N PRO A 100 1.39 3.31 -11.32
CA PRO A 100 -0.03 3.61 -11.34
C PRO A 100 -0.84 2.58 -10.55
N GLY A 101 -1.74 3.06 -9.69
CA GLY A 101 -2.58 2.23 -8.83
C GLY A 101 -1.83 1.50 -7.71
N ALA A 102 -0.57 1.85 -7.42
CA ALA A 102 0.13 1.29 -6.27
C ALA A 102 -0.62 1.62 -4.96
N ILE A 103 -0.56 0.70 -4.00
CA ILE A 103 -1.19 0.83 -2.68
C ILE A 103 -0.15 0.60 -1.59
N LEU A 104 -0.44 1.10 -0.38
CA LEU A 104 0.42 0.96 0.79
C LEU A 104 1.81 1.57 0.60
N VAL A 105 1.90 2.65 -0.17
CA VAL A 105 3.14 3.38 -0.40
C VAL A 105 3.54 4.14 0.88
N SER A 106 4.84 4.20 1.18
CA SER A 106 5.31 4.98 2.34
C SER A 106 4.99 6.46 2.15
N PRO A 107 4.51 7.17 3.18
CA PRO A 107 4.32 8.62 3.09
C PRO A 107 5.62 9.44 2.92
N LEU A 108 6.80 8.80 3.06
CA LEU A 108 8.12 9.40 2.78
C LEU A 108 8.63 9.04 1.37
N THR A 109 7.76 8.58 0.48
CA THR A 109 8.15 8.13 -0.86
C THR A 109 8.65 9.30 -1.71
N SER A 110 9.70 9.03 -2.49
CA SER A 110 10.10 9.86 -3.62
C SER A 110 9.38 9.42 -4.89
N ILE A 111 9.31 10.31 -5.87
CA ILE A 111 8.74 10.00 -7.18
C ILE A 111 9.87 9.84 -8.19
N ALA A 112 9.81 8.83 -9.05
CA ALA A 112 10.72 8.68 -10.16
C ALA A 112 10.01 8.17 -11.40
N PHE A 113 10.50 8.57 -12.57
CA PHE A 113 10.06 8.01 -13.85
C PHE A 113 11.22 7.99 -14.84
N ARG A 114 11.15 7.06 -15.79
CA ARG A 114 12.18 6.83 -16.79
C ARG A 114 11.54 6.65 -18.17
N PRO A 115 11.78 7.56 -19.13
CA PRO A 115 11.46 7.34 -20.53
C PRO A 115 12.44 6.35 -21.18
N ALA A 116 12.16 5.94 -22.41
CA ALA A 116 13.04 5.04 -23.15
C ALA A 116 14.39 5.73 -23.46
N ASP A 117 14.32 7.00 -23.88
CA ASP A 117 15.47 7.78 -24.35
C ASP A 117 16.11 8.61 -23.23
N LYS A 118 17.29 9.15 -23.52
CA LYS A 118 17.98 10.06 -22.60
C LYS A 118 17.29 11.42 -22.57
N VAL A 119 17.31 12.05 -21.40
CA VAL A 119 16.63 13.30 -21.09
C VAL A 119 17.66 14.40 -20.93
N ASP A 120 17.38 15.56 -21.53
CA ASP A 120 18.13 16.79 -21.27
C ASP A 120 17.89 17.26 -19.83
N ARG A 121 18.98 17.37 -19.05
CA ARG A 121 18.98 17.75 -17.64
C ARG A 121 18.29 19.09 -17.39
N ASP A 122 18.46 20.06 -18.27
CA ASP A 122 17.97 21.43 -18.02
C ASP A 122 16.46 21.54 -18.29
N SER A 123 15.90 20.60 -19.07
CA SER A 123 14.48 20.57 -19.44
C SER A 123 13.53 20.06 -18.34
N ILE A 124 14.04 19.44 -17.27
CA ILE A 124 13.22 18.75 -16.26
C ILE A 124 12.63 19.68 -15.20
N GLN A 125 13.15 20.91 -15.09
CA GLN A 125 12.85 21.80 -13.97
C GLN A 125 11.41 22.29 -14.02
N LYS A 126 10.70 22.22 -12.87
CA LYS A 126 9.31 22.66 -12.70
C LYS A 126 8.32 21.96 -13.65
N LYS A 127 8.61 20.73 -14.06
CA LYS A 127 7.75 19.92 -14.93
C LYS A 127 6.97 18.84 -14.21
N ILE A 128 7.15 18.72 -12.89
CA ILE A 128 6.53 17.67 -12.08
C ILE A 128 5.63 18.37 -11.08
N LEU A 129 4.34 18.08 -11.17
CA LEU A 129 3.32 18.56 -10.26
C LEU A 129 2.81 17.36 -9.46
N VAL A 130 2.90 17.46 -8.14
CA VAL A 130 2.54 16.39 -7.22
C VAL A 130 1.50 16.94 -6.25
N ARG A 131 0.39 16.22 -6.13
CA ARG A 131 -0.72 16.64 -5.26
C ARG A 131 -1.32 15.44 -4.52
N GLY A 132 -1.28 15.50 -3.19
CA GLY A 132 -2.10 14.66 -2.32
C GLY A 132 -3.50 15.24 -2.16
N ASP A 133 -4.50 14.37 -2.03
CA ASP A 133 -5.89 14.78 -1.81
C ASP A 133 -6.14 15.34 -0.41
N VAL A 134 -5.27 15.05 0.57
CA VAL A 134 -5.33 15.58 1.93
C VAL A 134 -4.23 16.62 2.18
N SER A 135 -2.98 16.31 1.82
CA SER A 135 -1.81 17.15 2.05
C SER A 135 -1.69 18.32 1.07
N GLY A 136 -2.38 18.29 -0.06
CA GLY A 136 -2.38 19.36 -1.06
C GLY A 136 -1.20 19.27 -2.03
N ASN A 137 -0.72 20.42 -2.51
CA ASN A 137 0.39 20.46 -3.48
C ASN A 137 1.73 20.24 -2.77
N HIS A 138 2.62 19.46 -3.38
CA HIS A 138 3.98 19.21 -2.87
C HIS A 138 5.03 19.88 -3.76
N ASP A 139 5.78 20.79 -3.16
CA ASP A 139 7.06 21.25 -3.69
C ASP A 139 8.16 20.22 -3.39
N GLY A 140 9.27 20.31 -4.12
CA GLY A 140 10.38 19.40 -3.94
C GLY A 140 11.55 19.61 -4.90
N GLU A 141 12.61 18.86 -4.67
CA GLU A 141 13.81 18.87 -5.51
C GLU A 141 13.65 17.90 -6.69
N THR A 142 13.92 18.38 -7.90
CA THR A 142 13.97 17.54 -9.11
C THR A 142 15.41 17.38 -9.59
N ARG A 143 15.85 16.14 -9.80
CA ARG A 143 17.17 15.81 -10.34
C ARG A 143 17.12 14.72 -11.39
N LEU A 144 18.02 14.80 -12.36
CA LEU A 144 18.30 13.71 -13.30
C LEU A 144 19.39 12.81 -12.71
N LEU A 145 19.13 11.50 -12.66
CA LEU A 145 20.11 10.52 -12.17
C LEU A 145 21.24 10.28 -13.18
N SER A 146 22.26 9.54 -12.76
CA SER A 146 23.48 9.28 -13.55
C SER A 146 23.25 8.43 -14.80
N ASP A 147 22.09 7.82 -14.96
CA ASP A 147 21.72 7.09 -16.18
C ASP A 147 21.23 8.01 -17.31
N HIS A 148 21.11 9.32 -17.05
CA HIS A 148 20.61 10.34 -17.97
C HIS A 148 19.19 10.06 -18.48
N ARG A 149 18.41 9.23 -17.77
CA ARG A 149 17.04 8.89 -18.16
C ARG A 149 16.08 9.06 -16.99
N THR A 150 16.49 8.67 -15.79
CA THR A 150 15.61 8.67 -14.63
C THR A 150 15.52 10.04 -14.03
N VAL A 151 14.34 10.64 -14.13
CA VAL A 151 13.99 11.86 -13.40
C VAL A 151 13.52 11.44 -12.01
N TYR A 152 14.07 12.09 -11.00
CA TYR A 152 13.83 11.80 -9.58
C TYR A 152 13.38 13.07 -8.87
N PHE A 153 12.23 13.00 -8.22
CA PHE A 153 11.60 14.07 -7.46
C PHE A 153 11.48 13.68 -5.99
N VAL A 154 11.96 14.56 -5.10
CA VAL A 154 11.86 14.39 -3.65
C VAL A 154 10.94 15.47 -3.09
N PRO A 155 9.75 15.11 -2.59
CA PRO A 155 8.89 16.06 -1.88
C PRO A 155 9.59 16.63 -0.64
N ASP A 156 9.46 17.93 -0.42
CA ASP A 156 10.04 18.61 0.77
C ASP A 156 9.31 18.24 2.07
N VAL A 157 8.02 17.90 1.94
CA VAL A 157 7.10 17.56 3.02
C VAL A 157 6.52 16.18 2.76
N ALA A 158 6.44 15.37 3.82
CA ALA A 158 5.84 14.05 3.76
C ALA A 158 4.35 14.09 3.36
N PHE A 159 3.89 13.02 2.73
CA PHE A 159 2.48 12.80 2.48
C PHE A 159 1.73 12.43 3.77
N MET A 160 0.41 12.60 3.76
CA MET A 160 -0.48 12.14 4.82
C MET A 160 -0.75 10.64 4.70
N PRO A 161 -0.72 9.88 5.81
CA PRO A 161 -1.10 8.47 5.80
C PRO A 161 -2.50 8.25 5.22
N GLY A 162 -2.64 7.23 4.37
CA GLY A 162 -3.91 6.82 3.74
C GLY A 162 -4.38 7.68 2.56
N GLU A 163 -3.68 8.78 2.24
CA GLU A 163 -4.10 9.70 1.19
C GLU A 163 -3.86 9.16 -0.24
N SER A 164 -4.58 9.71 -1.21
CA SER A 164 -4.37 9.45 -2.63
C SER A 164 -3.50 10.55 -3.23
N VAL A 165 -2.42 10.17 -3.92
CA VAL A 165 -1.49 11.10 -4.56
C VAL A 165 -1.60 10.99 -6.06
N SER A 166 -1.70 12.16 -6.70
CA SER A 166 -1.65 12.35 -8.13
C SER A 166 -0.32 12.97 -8.55
N VAL A 167 0.26 12.45 -9.62
CA VAL A 167 1.47 12.96 -10.26
C VAL A 167 1.12 13.37 -11.68
N MET A 168 1.50 14.58 -12.06
CA MET A 168 1.40 15.09 -13.40
C MET A 168 2.78 15.55 -13.88
N VAL A 169 3.23 14.96 -14.98
CA VAL A 169 4.39 15.40 -15.74
C VAL A 169 3.88 16.29 -16.86
N GLU A 170 4.24 17.56 -16.79
CA GLU A 170 3.89 18.54 -17.82
C GLU A 170 4.68 18.30 -19.10
N LYS A 171 4.15 18.80 -20.21
CA LYS A 171 4.87 18.82 -21.49
C LYS A 171 6.16 19.65 -21.42
N GLY A 172 7.13 19.29 -22.27
CA GLY A 172 8.34 20.08 -22.49
C GLY A 172 9.59 19.59 -21.77
N ILE A 173 9.56 18.39 -21.18
CA ILE A 173 10.80 17.64 -20.91
C ILE A 173 11.34 17.18 -22.26
N MET A 174 12.60 17.53 -22.56
CA MET A 174 13.24 17.24 -23.83
C MET A 174 14.12 16.00 -23.72
N THR A 175 14.15 15.19 -24.77
CA THR A 175 15.17 14.16 -24.93
C THR A 175 16.46 14.75 -25.47
N GLU A 176 17.60 14.06 -25.29
CA GLU A 176 18.87 14.48 -25.88
C GLU A 176 18.81 14.51 -27.43
N ASP A 177 17.86 13.77 -28.04
CA ASP A 177 17.62 13.75 -29.48
C ASP A 177 16.72 14.91 -29.96
N GLY A 178 16.21 15.74 -29.04
CA GLY A 178 15.42 16.94 -29.34
C GLY A 178 13.90 16.76 -29.34
N ASP A 179 13.40 15.57 -28.99
CA ASP A 179 11.97 15.30 -28.89
C ASP A 179 11.40 15.78 -27.55
N SER A 180 10.19 16.36 -27.56
CA SER A 180 9.48 16.70 -26.33
C SER A 180 8.62 15.52 -25.86
N LEU A 181 8.78 15.12 -24.61
CA LEU A 181 7.89 14.15 -23.98
C LEU A 181 6.45 14.70 -23.89
N PRO A 182 5.41 13.88 -24.16
CA PRO A 182 4.02 14.27 -23.99
C PRO A 182 3.68 14.44 -22.50
N PRO A 183 2.62 15.20 -22.16
CA PRO A 183 2.14 15.26 -20.78
C PRO A 183 1.68 13.86 -20.33
N SER A 184 1.86 13.54 -19.06
CA SER A 184 1.55 12.23 -18.50
C SER A 184 1.09 12.35 -17.06
N SER A 185 0.20 11.46 -16.62
CA SER A 185 -0.29 11.50 -15.24
C SER A 185 -0.60 10.10 -14.73
N TRP A 186 -0.42 9.89 -13.42
CA TRP A 186 -0.84 8.68 -12.73
C TRP A 186 -1.09 8.96 -11.25
N SER A 187 -1.70 8.00 -10.55
CA SER A 187 -1.96 8.10 -9.12
C SER A 187 -1.62 6.83 -8.35
N PHE A 188 -1.45 6.96 -7.03
CA PHE A 188 -1.17 5.88 -6.09
C PHE A 188 -1.66 6.24 -4.69
N ASN A 189 -1.69 5.28 -3.77
CA ASN A 189 -2.27 5.45 -2.44
C ASN A 189 -1.24 5.16 -1.34
N MET A 190 -1.22 6.02 -0.34
CA MET A 190 -0.37 5.89 0.83
C MET A 190 -0.82 4.76 1.75
N SER A 191 0.12 4.24 2.51
CA SER A 191 -0.16 3.38 3.63
C SER A 191 -0.83 4.17 4.75
N TRP A 192 -1.66 3.49 5.54
CA TRP A 192 -2.31 4.04 6.73
C TRP A 192 -1.39 4.12 7.95
N ARG A 193 -0.13 3.68 7.85
CA ARG A 193 0.77 3.69 8.99
C ARG A 193 1.19 5.12 9.30
N GLY A 194 1.21 5.45 10.60
CA GLY A 194 1.64 6.76 11.08
C GLY A 194 3.07 7.09 10.64
N LEU A 195 3.36 8.38 10.48
CA LEU A 195 4.69 8.86 10.08
C LEU A 195 5.79 8.48 11.07
N ASP A 196 5.44 8.34 12.35
CA ASP A 196 6.29 7.84 13.42
C ASP A 196 6.84 6.44 13.15
N THR A 197 6.05 5.58 12.48
CA THR A 197 6.51 4.23 12.09
C THR A 197 7.63 4.24 11.05
N TYR A 198 7.80 5.35 10.34
CA TYR A 198 8.84 5.57 9.33
C TYR A 198 10.01 6.43 9.83
N ARG A 199 9.78 7.20 10.90
CA ARG A 199 10.79 8.07 11.52
C ARG A 199 11.63 7.29 12.53
N ARG A 200 12.78 6.77 12.08
CA ARG A 200 13.90 6.58 13.00
C ARG A 200 14.96 7.67 12.90
N ASP A 201 15.23 8.23 11.71
CA ASP A 201 16.39 9.15 11.55
C ASP A 201 16.23 10.28 10.49
N ALA A 202 15.05 10.51 9.91
CA ALA A 202 14.92 11.44 8.78
C ALA A 202 14.37 12.82 9.21
N GLY A 203 15.19 13.86 9.11
CA GLY A 203 14.87 15.28 9.36
C GLY A 203 13.85 15.92 8.39
N ILE A 204 12.80 15.19 8.02
CA ILE A 204 11.75 15.58 7.08
C ILE A 204 10.65 16.35 7.81
N LYS A 205 10.12 17.40 7.15
CA LYS A 205 9.03 18.26 7.66
C LYS A 205 7.69 17.55 7.50
N VAL A 206 6.82 17.71 8.51
CA VAL A 206 5.47 17.12 8.53
C VAL A 206 4.45 18.17 8.08
N PRO A 207 3.38 17.79 7.37
CA PRO A 207 2.28 18.72 7.08
C PRO A 207 1.73 19.37 8.36
N GLU A 208 1.46 20.67 8.30
CA GLU A 208 0.99 21.47 9.44
C GLU A 208 -0.36 20.98 10.00
N SER A 209 -1.16 20.31 9.16
CA SER A 209 -2.44 19.69 9.54
C SER A 209 -2.33 18.52 10.52
N SER A 210 -1.13 17.98 10.76
CA SER A 210 -0.89 16.86 11.67
C SER A 210 -0.73 17.27 13.15
N ILE A 211 -0.66 18.56 13.45
CA ILE A 211 -0.30 19.05 14.80
C ILE A 211 -1.52 19.09 15.76
N SER A 212 -2.75 18.92 15.29
CA SER A 212 -3.95 19.18 16.09
C SER A 212 -4.65 17.99 16.76
N GLU A 213 -4.14 16.75 16.69
CA GLU A 213 -4.89 15.58 17.21
C GLU A 213 -4.15 14.67 18.20
N ALA A 214 -3.01 15.09 18.74
CA ALA A 214 -2.26 14.32 19.75
C ALA A 214 -2.21 14.98 21.13
N SER A 215 -3.27 15.65 21.56
CA SER A 215 -3.46 16.05 22.96
C SER A 215 -4.79 15.51 23.47
N SER A 216 -4.82 14.21 23.75
CA SER A 216 -5.78 13.65 24.71
C SER A 216 -5.12 13.68 26.10
N PRO A 217 -5.74 14.30 27.11
CA PRO A 217 -5.18 14.40 28.45
C PRO A 217 -5.26 13.02 29.13
N GLU A 218 -4.12 12.50 29.56
CA GLU A 218 -4.07 11.38 30.51
C GLU A 218 -4.89 11.74 31.75
N THR A 219 -5.86 10.89 32.05
CA THR A 219 -6.75 11.00 33.21
C THR A 219 -5.97 10.53 34.44
N LEU A 220 -5.83 11.44 35.42
CA LEU A 220 -5.36 11.16 36.79
C LEU A 220 -6.34 10.28 37.57
#